data_AF-A0A2N2D2G9-F1
#
_entry.id   AF-A0A2N2D2G9-F1
#
_cell.length_a   1.000
_cell.length_b   1.000
_cell.length_c   1.000
_cell.angle_alpha   90.00
_cell.angle_beta   90.00
_cell.angle_gamma   90.00
#
_symmetry.space_group_name_H-M   'P 1'
#
loop_
_entity.id
_entity.type
_entity.pdbx_description
1 polymer ?
#
loop_
_entity_poly.entity_id
_entity_poly.type
_entity_poly.pdbx_seq_one_letter_code
_entity_poly.pdbx_strand_id
1 'polypeptide(L)'
;MKIRIFRHISTALFIVLALLMNSSVAYANASYYPSSWSSDKIAASVSAGITTEGFDAYPFINSITRKDFCELLINTCRVFGTTLPTPPMSHPFTDTNDINAEKAYGLGLTQGTATGIFSPDLPLTREMAAVMLSKLLMLFQSTSDNNNENIDANNVGNMQDYQGDRYYHNKSNRDALQNSYGTVSTTSAGSLTYTQPMDKQQAAKILSEYSTDSHLVSDWAKTYMADVYTHGILLGAGDGRLDPKSYLTREQAVILSLNLLTYCNDPQIRAAGAKKFILPMPTVSRGTKNERFFGDSVKTVFASINEANPIMTNINVNIWNLTASGMKTTSTLTLTVNKNVAENVIKIFADIYNGQEKFPIKSCSAYSFRSGKSEHNNGTAIDINPEENYFVEWGGAIKAGSLWKPGENPYSIPSDGDVVRAFNRYGWHWSPDMLWSNGADYMHFSLGGT
;
A
#
# COMPACT_ATOMS: atom_id res chain seq x y z
N MET A 1 34.19 -67.90 18.07
CA MET A 1 34.21 -66.48 17.66
C MET A 1 33.00 -66.14 16.78
N LYS A 2 31.75 -66.28 17.28
CA LYS A 2 30.52 -66.01 16.50
C LYS A 2 29.34 -65.43 17.32
N ILE A 3 29.58 -64.93 18.54
CA ILE A 3 28.50 -64.50 19.46
C ILE A 3 28.56 -63.00 19.84
N ARG A 4 29.61 -62.26 19.45
CA ARG A 4 29.76 -60.83 19.82
C ARG A 4 29.20 -59.80 18.82
N ILE A 5 28.81 -60.20 17.61
CA ILE A 5 28.34 -59.25 16.57
C ILE A 5 26.83 -58.95 16.69
N PHE A 6 26.03 -59.84 17.28
CA PHE A 6 24.58 -59.65 17.37
C PHE A 6 24.10 -58.67 18.45
N ARG A 7 24.94 -58.31 19.46
CA ARG A 7 24.54 -57.34 20.49
C ARG A 7 24.65 -55.87 20.06
N HIS A 8 25.33 -55.56 18.96
CA HIS A 8 25.48 -54.17 18.48
C HIS A 8 24.54 -53.82 17.32
N ILE A 9 24.01 -54.83 16.61
CA ILE A 9 23.03 -54.62 15.53
C ILE A 9 21.64 -54.33 16.11
N SER A 10 21.25 -54.97 17.22
CA SER A 10 19.93 -54.73 17.85
C SER A 10 19.82 -53.38 18.57
N THR A 11 20.91 -52.81 19.07
CA THR A 11 20.89 -51.47 19.71
C THR A 11 20.94 -50.34 18.67
N ALA A 12 21.68 -50.52 17.57
CA ALA A 12 21.71 -49.54 16.48
C ALA A 12 20.36 -49.45 15.76
N LEU A 13 19.64 -50.57 15.60
CA LEU A 13 18.32 -50.58 14.96
C LEU A 13 17.25 -49.89 15.83
N PHE A 14 17.35 -49.97 17.16
CA PHE A 14 16.42 -49.27 18.06
C PHE A 14 16.66 -47.75 18.12
N ILE A 15 17.90 -47.28 17.97
CA ILE A 15 18.22 -45.84 17.93
C ILE A 15 17.76 -45.23 16.59
N VAL A 16 17.90 -45.94 15.48
CA VAL A 16 17.39 -45.49 14.17
C VAL A 16 15.86 -45.51 14.12
N LEU A 17 15.19 -46.47 14.77
CA LEU A 17 13.73 -46.51 14.82
C LEU A 17 13.14 -45.47 15.80
N ALA A 18 13.85 -45.11 16.89
CA ALA A 18 13.44 -44.04 17.80
C ALA A 18 13.61 -42.63 17.19
N LEU A 19 14.56 -42.45 16.26
CA LEU A 19 14.74 -41.19 15.52
C LEU A 19 13.70 -40.98 14.40
N LEU A 20 12.98 -42.03 13.99
CA LEU A 20 11.92 -41.94 12.98
C LEU A 20 10.53 -41.66 13.57
N MET A 21 10.40 -41.56 14.90
CA MET A 21 9.11 -41.29 15.57
C MET A 21 8.94 -39.86 16.10
N ASN A 22 9.88 -38.96 15.80
CA ASN A 22 9.83 -37.55 16.22
C ASN A 22 9.96 -36.55 15.06
N SER A 23 9.34 -36.85 13.92
CA SER A 23 9.08 -35.83 12.90
C SER A 23 7.57 -35.60 12.74
N SER A 24 6.88 -35.31 13.85
CA SER A 24 5.80 -34.33 13.76
C SER A 24 6.46 -32.97 13.52
N VAL A 25 6.84 -32.73 12.26
CA VAL A 25 6.97 -31.36 11.78
C VAL A 25 5.56 -30.79 11.96
N ALA A 26 5.34 -30.06 13.05
CA ALA A 26 4.13 -29.30 13.19
C ALA A 26 4.09 -28.35 12.00
N TYR A 27 3.25 -28.64 11.01
CA TYR A 27 2.98 -27.70 9.95
C TYR A 27 2.38 -26.48 10.63
N ALA A 28 3.18 -25.42 10.74
CA ALA A 28 2.69 -24.15 11.24
C ALA A 28 1.52 -23.74 10.35
N ASN A 29 0.37 -23.48 10.98
CA ASN A 29 -0.87 -23.23 10.27
C ASN A 29 -0.72 -21.98 9.40
N ALA A 30 -0.92 -22.08 8.08
CA ALA A 30 -0.68 -21.01 7.11
C ALA A 30 -1.41 -19.69 7.46
N SER A 31 -2.51 -19.76 8.21
CA SER A 31 -3.26 -18.59 8.68
C SER A 31 -2.51 -17.73 9.71
N TYR A 32 -1.49 -18.28 10.38
CA TYR A 32 -0.58 -17.57 11.29
C TYR A 32 0.58 -16.88 10.57
N TYR A 33 0.69 -17.08 9.25
CA TYR A 33 1.61 -16.31 8.42
C TYR A 33 0.85 -15.23 7.65
N PRO A 34 1.50 -14.10 7.36
CA PRO A 34 0.93 -13.12 6.46
C PRO A 34 0.72 -13.74 5.08
N SER A 35 -0.33 -13.32 4.39
CA SER A 35 -0.53 -13.68 2.98
C SER A 35 0.65 -13.20 2.14
N SER A 36 0.90 -13.85 1.00
CA SER A 36 2.02 -13.47 0.11
C SER A 36 2.00 -11.98 -0.25
N TRP A 37 0.81 -11.43 -0.52
CA TRP A 37 0.60 -10.01 -0.87
C TRP A 37 0.94 -9.01 0.26
N SER A 38 0.93 -9.46 1.52
CA SER A 38 1.14 -8.63 2.72
C SER A 38 2.47 -8.88 3.42
N SER A 39 3.14 -10.00 3.10
CA SER A 39 4.35 -10.50 3.78
C SER A 39 5.47 -9.48 3.92
N ASP A 40 5.92 -8.86 2.82
CA ASP A 40 6.98 -7.84 2.84
C ASP A 40 6.59 -6.62 3.69
N LYS A 41 5.34 -6.16 3.54
CA LYS A 41 4.81 -5.01 4.31
C LYS A 41 4.78 -5.32 5.79
N ILE A 42 4.39 -6.53 6.16
CA ILE A 42 4.34 -6.95 7.56
C ILE A 42 5.75 -7.10 8.14
N ALA A 43 6.70 -7.67 7.40
CA ALA A 43 8.10 -7.74 7.82
C ALA A 43 8.70 -6.33 8.07
N ALA A 44 8.33 -5.36 7.23
CA ALA A 44 8.73 -3.98 7.41
C ALA A 44 8.05 -3.31 8.60
N SER A 45 6.76 -3.57 8.83
CA SER A 45 6.05 -3.09 10.01
C SER A 45 6.65 -3.64 11.31
N VAL A 46 7.09 -4.90 11.32
CA VAL A 46 7.84 -5.49 12.44
C VAL A 46 9.15 -4.76 12.64
N SER A 47 9.92 -4.56 11.56
CA SER A 47 11.22 -3.89 11.61
C SER A 47 11.12 -2.42 12.05
N ALA A 48 10.03 -1.74 11.68
CA ALA A 48 9.74 -0.38 12.07
C ALA A 48 9.18 -0.25 13.51
N GLY A 49 8.77 -1.36 14.14
CA GLY A 49 8.18 -1.36 15.48
C GLY A 49 6.68 -1.00 15.53
N ILE A 50 5.96 -1.14 14.41
CA ILE A 50 4.50 -0.91 14.34
C ILE A 50 3.75 -2.07 15.01
N THR A 51 4.21 -3.30 14.81
CA THR A 51 3.65 -4.50 15.45
C THR A 51 4.42 -4.87 16.72
N THR A 52 3.73 -5.35 17.75
CA THR A 52 4.35 -5.84 18.98
C THR A 52 4.81 -7.29 18.91
N GLU A 53 5.69 -7.67 19.83
CA GLU A 53 6.09 -9.07 20.04
C GLU A 53 4.85 -9.92 20.34
N GLY A 54 4.68 -11.02 19.61
CA GLY A 54 3.51 -11.89 19.72
C GLY A 54 2.29 -11.44 18.89
N PHE A 55 2.41 -10.43 18.03
CA PHE A 55 1.33 -10.09 17.09
C PHE A 55 0.98 -11.27 16.15
N ASP A 56 1.96 -12.12 15.85
CA ASP A 56 1.85 -13.35 15.08
C ASP A 56 1.32 -14.56 15.90
N ALA A 57 1.04 -14.38 17.20
CA ALA A 57 0.42 -15.40 18.03
C ALA A 57 -1.06 -15.65 17.69
N TYR A 58 -1.64 -14.86 16.77
CA TYR A 58 -3.00 -15.02 16.26
C TYR A 58 -3.03 -14.93 14.73
N PRO A 59 -3.94 -15.66 14.06
CA PRO A 59 -4.01 -15.65 12.61
C PRO A 59 -4.18 -14.27 11.98
N PHE A 60 -3.34 -13.92 11.00
CA PHE A 60 -3.36 -12.62 10.31
C PHE A 60 -4.65 -12.33 9.54
N ILE A 61 -5.32 -13.40 9.09
CA ILE A 61 -6.58 -13.33 8.34
C ILE A 61 -7.80 -13.09 9.24
N ASN A 62 -7.66 -13.20 10.56
CA ASN A 62 -8.75 -12.91 11.47
C ASN A 62 -9.03 -11.41 11.55
N SER A 63 -10.26 -11.05 11.91
CA SER A 63 -10.62 -9.66 12.19
C SER A 63 -9.76 -9.08 13.31
N ILE A 64 -9.28 -7.86 13.14
CA ILE A 64 -8.62 -7.13 14.22
C ILE A 64 -9.65 -6.60 15.23
N THR A 65 -9.31 -6.67 16.51
CA THR A 65 -10.13 -6.11 17.59
C THR A 65 -9.89 -4.61 17.76
N ARG A 66 -10.81 -3.92 18.43
CA ARG A 66 -10.67 -2.50 18.76
C ARG A 66 -9.42 -2.20 19.59
N LYS A 67 -9.10 -3.04 20.57
CA LYS A 67 -7.89 -2.88 21.40
C LYS A 67 -6.61 -3.08 20.58
N ASP A 68 -6.54 -4.13 19.75
CA ASP A 68 -5.35 -4.45 18.97
C ASP A 68 -5.07 -3.36 17.93
N PHE A 69 -6.11 -2.76 17.35
CA PHE A 69 -5.90 -1.64 16.45
C PHE A 69 -5.45 -0.37 17.18
N CYS A 70 -5.93 -0.11 18.40
CA CYS A 70 -5.40 0.98 19.21
C CYS A 70 -3.91 0.78 19.51
N GLU A 71 -3.48 -0.45 19.79
CA GLU A 71 -2.06 -0.77 19.94
C GLU A 71 -1.25 -0.43 18.68
N LEU A 72 -1.73 -0.81 17.48
CA LEU A 72 -1.06 -0.45 16.21
C LEU A 72 -0.96 1.08 16.03
N LEU A 73 -2.01 1.84 16.33
CA LEU A 73 -2.00 3.30 16.24
C LEU A 73 -1.00 3.93 17.24
N ILE A 74 -0.98 3.44 18.48
CA ILE A 74 -0.07 3.95 19.52
C ILE A 74 1.39 3.61 19.21
N ASN A 75 1.66 2.42 18.67
CA ASN A 75 2.99 2.09 18.16
C ASN A 75 3.38 3.01 17.01
N THR A 76 2.46 3.26 16.07
CA THR A 76 2.70 4.19 14.97
C THR A 76 3.07 5.59 15.48
N CYS A 77 2.39 6.10 16.52
CA CYS A 77 2.77 7.33 17.22
C CYS A 77 4.19 7.29 17.79
N ARG A 78 4.58 6.19 18.45
CA ARG A 78 5.94 6.02 19.01
C ARG A 78 7.00 6.07 17.92
N VAL A 79 6.76 5.36 16.82
CA VAL A 79 7.69 5.31 15.69
C VAL A 79 7.80 6.69 15.04
N PHE A 80 6.68 7.40 14.88
CA PHE A 80 6.67 8.76 14.36
C PHE A 80 7.34 9.79 15.28
N GLY A 81 7.54 9.46 16.57
CA GLY A 81 8.13 10.36 17.56
C GLY A 81 7.13 11.22 18.32
N THR A 82 5.83 10.87 18.29
CA THR A 82 4.79 11.55 19.05
C THR A 82 4.92 11.25 20.55
N THR A 83 5.00 12.30 21.37
CA THR A 83 4.89 12.19 22.83
C THR A 83 3.48 11.74 23.18
N LEU A 84 3.37 10.56 23.79
CA LEU A 84 2.09 9.99 24.18
C LEU A 84 1.58 10.66 25.46
N PRO A 85 0.27 10.93 25.57
CA PRO A 85 -0.30 11.43 26.81
C PRO A 85 -0.08 10.44 27.94
N THR A 86 0.14 10.96 29.14
CA THR A 86 -0.01 10.14 30.35
C THR A 86 -1.46 9.69 30.45
N PRO A 87 -1.73 8.41 30.78
CA PRO A 87 -3.10 7.95 30.99
C PRO A 87 -3.81 8.86 32.02
N PRO A 88 -5.09 9.19 31.81
CA PRO A 88 -5.82 10.03 32.74
C PRO A 88 -5.88 9.38 34.12
N MET A 89 -5.87 10.18 35.20
CA MET A 89 -6.00 9.67 36.58
C MET A 89 -7.31 8.91 36.83
N SER A 90 -8.32 9.12 35.98
CA SER A 90 -9.58 8.38 35.97
C SER A 90 -9.73 7.61 34.65
N HIS A 91 -9.91 6.29 34.74
CA HIS A 91 -10.13 5.41 33.59
C HIS A 91 -11.40 5.83 32.82
N PRO A 92 -11.32 6.09 31.49
CA PRO A 92 -12.47 6.52 30.70
C PRO A 92 -13.46 5.38 30.40
N PHE A 93 -13.04 4.13 30.60
CA PHE A 93 -13.81 2.93 30.30
C PHE A 93 -13.88 2.02 31.53
N THR A 94 -15.03 1.38 31.74
CA THR A 94 -15.25 0.45 32.86
C THR A 94 -15.05 -1.01 32.48
N ASP A 95 -15.02 -1.32 31.18
CA ASP A 95 -14.91 -2.67 30.62
C ASP A 95 -13.50 -3.00 30.11
N THR A 96 -12.53 -2.09 30.26
CA THR A 96 -11.12 -2.32 29.92
C THR A 96 -10.21 -1.37 30.69
N ASN A 97 -9.00 -1.84 31.01
CA ASN A 97 -7.88 -1.02 31.50
C ASN A 97 -6.73 -1.05 30.48
N ASP A 98 -7.02 -1.32 29.19
CA ASP A 98 -6.00 -1.38 28.16
C ASP A 98 -5.36 -0.01 27.94
N ILE A 99 -4.06 0.05 28.21
CA ILE A 99 -3.30 1.29 28.20
C ILE A 99 -3.24 1.95 26.82
N ASN A 100 -3.29 1.16 25.75
CA ASN A 100 -3.24 1.69 24.39
C ASN A 100 -4.61 2.24 23.98
N ALA A 101 -5.72 1.60 24.39
CA ALA A 101 -7.07 2.11 24.23
C ALA A 101 -7.27 3.46 24.96
N GLU A 102 -6.78 3.57 26.20
CA GLU A 102 -6.86 4.82 26.97
C GLU A 102 -6.01 5.94 26.37
N LYS A 103 -4.80 5.62 25.89
CA LYS A 103 -3.96 6.59 25.17
C LYS A 103 -4.59 7.02 23.85
N ALA A 104 -5.17 6.09 23.10
CA ALA A 104 -5.86 6.39 21.85
C ALA A 104 -7.10 7.26 22.12
N TYR A 105 -7.78 7.07 23.24
CA TYR A 105 -8.88 7.92 23.69
C TYR A 105 -8.39 9.32 24.09
N GLY A 106 -7.30 9.42 24.85
CA GLY A 106 -6.66 10.69 25.20
C GLY A 106 -6.21 11.48 23.97
N LEU A 107 -5.67 10.79 22.96
CA LEU A 107 -5.35 11.38 21.66
C LEU A 107 -6.59 11.62 20.78
N GLY A 108 -7.82 11.34 21.25
CA GLY A 108 -9.06 11.51 20.50
C GLY A 108 -9.20 10.65 19.25
N LEU A 109 -8.31 9.67 19.06
CA LEU A 109 -8.28 8.75 17.92
C LEU A 109 -9.43 7.76 17.95
N THR A 110 -9.86 7.37 19.15
CA THR A 110 -10.98 6.42 19.36
C THR A 110 -12.01 6.98 20.33
N GLN A 111 -13.20 6.37 20.32
CA GLN A 111 -14.30 6.62 21.26
C GLN A 111 -14.90 5.29 21.71
N GLY A 112 -15.60 5.30 22.84
CA GLY A 112 -16.38 4.15 23.31
C GLY A 112 -17.55 3.81 22.40
N THR A 113 -18.07 2.58 22.50
CA THR A 113 -19.30 2.15 21.82
C THR A 113 -20.56 2.59 22.56
N ALA A 114 -20.42 2.91 23.84
CA ALA A 114 -21.43 3.56 24.68
C ALA A 114 -20.73 4.36 25.79
N THR A 115 -21.49 5.15 26.55
CA THR A 115 -20.95 5.90 27.69
C THR A 115 -20.23 4.97 28.67
N GLY A 116 -18.92 5.19 28.85
CA GLY A 116 -18.07 4.38 29.73
C GLY A 116 -17.71 2.98 29.23
N ILE A 117 -18.11 2.60 28.00
CA ILE A 117 -17.90 1.24 27.46
C ILE A 117 -17.07 1.32 26.18
N PHE A 118 -15.90 0.66 26.16
CA PHE A 118 -15.01 0.61 25.01
C PHE A 118 -15.31 -0.53 24.05
N SER A 119 -15.74 -1.68 24.56
CA SER A 119 -15.87 -2.96 23.84
C SER A 119 -14.55 -3.44 23.20
N PRO A 120 -13.53 -3.82 24.00
CA PRO A 120 -12.16 -4.05 23.52
C PRO A 120 -12.02 -5.16 22.48
N ASP A 121 -12.80 -6.24 22.64
CA ASP A 121 -12.68 -7.45 21.81
C ASP A 121 -13.59 -7.44 20.57
N LEU A 122 -14.42 -6.39 20.39
CA LEU A 122 -15.23 -6.29 19.18
C LEU A 122 -14.36 -6.00 17.96
N PRO A 123 -14.69 -6.58 16.78
CA PRO A 123 -13.99 -6.30 15.54
C PRO A 123 -14.26 -4.88 15.05
N LEU A 124 -13.28 -4.31 14.35
CA LEU A 124 -13.39 -3.00 13.70
C LEU A 124 -13.90 -3.11 12.27
N THR A 125 -14.85 -2.25 11.90
CA THR A 125 -15.20 -2.06 10.49
C THR A 125 -14.20 -1.15 9.78
N ARG A 126 -14.16 -1.24 8.45
CA ARG A 126 -13.28 -0.40 7.61
C ARG A 126 -13.57 1.09 7.76
N GLU A 127 -14.83 1.50 7.90
CA GLU A 127 -15.16 2.91 8.15
C GLU A 127 -14.77 3.39 9.55
N MET A 128 -14.78 2.52 10.57
CA MET A 128 -14.24 2.86 11.89
C MET A 128 -12.72 3.07 11.80
N ALA A 129 -12.00 2.17 11.13
CA ALA A 129 -10.57 2.31 10.92
C ALA A 129 -10.21 3.59 10.15
N ALA A 130 -11.00 3.95 9.12
CA ALA A 130 -10.82 5.17 8.36
C ALA A 130 -10.87 6.43 9.23
N VAL A 131 -11.83 6.51 10.18
CA VAL A 131 -11.91 7.63 11.12
C VAL A 131 -10.68 7.69 12.03
N MET A 132 -10.25 6.56 12.58
CA MET A 132 -9.10 6.53 13.49
C MET A 132 -7.80 6.92 12.76
N LEU A 133 -7.61 6.43 11.52
CA LEU A 133 -6.43 6.73 10.70
C LEU A 133 -6.42 8.18 10.19
N SER A 134 -7.56 8.72 9.76
CA SER A 134 -7.65 10.12 9.32
C SER A 134 -7.30 11.07 10.47
N LYS A 135 -7.80 10.81 11.68
CA LYS A 135 -7.41 11.59 12.86
C LYS A 135 -5.93 11.45 13.21
N LEU A 136 -5.37 10.24 13.09
CA LEU A 136 -3.93 10.04 13.29
C LEU A 136 -3.10 10.82 12.25
N LEU A 137 -3.55 10.84 10.99
CA LEU A 137 -2.93 11.62 9.93
C LEU A 137 -2.95 13.12 10.27
N MET A 138 -4.10 13.65 10.70
CA MET A 138 -4.22 15.04 11.14
C MET A 138 -3.31 15.36 12.34
N LEU A 139 -3.20 14.43 13.30
CA LEU A 139 -2.28 14.57 14.43
C LEU A 139 -0.81 14.65 13.98
N PHE A 140 -0.39 13.79 13.05
CA PHE A 140 0.98 13.82 12.53
C PHE A 140 1.26 15.08 11.72
N GLN A 141 0.31 15.56 10.92
CA GLN A 141 0.48 16.78 10.15
C GLN A 141 0.56 18.02 11.06
N SER A 142 -0.35 18.14 12.04
CA SER A 142 -0.35 19.22 13.05
C SER A 142 0.86 19.24 13.98
N THR A 143 1.72 18.23 13.94
CA THR A 143 2.92 18.15 14.77
C THR A 143 4.20 18.28 13.95
N SER A 144 4.12 18.10 12.63
CA SER A 144 5.25 18.23 11.69
C SER A 144 5.61 19.68 11.38
N ASP A 145 4.65 20.61 11.47
CA ASP A 145 4.88 22.05 11.24
C ASP A 145 5.63 22.74 12.43
N ASN A 146 5.94 22.00 13.51
CA ASN A 146 6.67 22.50 14.70
C ASN A 146 8.18 22.18 14.70
N ASN A 147 8.86 22.33 13.56
CA ASN A 147 10.34 22.32 13.44
C ASN A 147 11.10 21.12 14.06
N ASN A 148 10.52 19.91 14.04
CA ASN A 148 11.25 18.67 14.34
C ASN A 148 11.96 18.62 15.72
N GLU A 149 11.50 19.41 16.70
CA GLU A 149 11.89 19.30 18.11
C GLU A 149 10.69 18.75 18.89
N ASN A 150 10.78 17.47 19.28
CA ASN A 150 9.84 16.73 20.15
C ASN A 150 8.35 17.10 19.99
N ILE A 151 7.64 16.28 19.20
CA ILE A 151 6.20 16.33 19.03
C ILE A 151 5.51 16.13 20.39
N ASP A 152 4.98 17.19 20.98
CA ASP A 152 4.22 17.13 22.24
C ASP A 152 2.72 17.24 21.97
N ALA A 153 2.00 16.12 22.08
CA ALA A 153 0.54 16.08 21.97
C ALA A 153 -0.17 16.99 23.01
N ASN A 154 0.53 17.37 24.08
CA ASN A 154 0.00 18.27 25.11
C ASN A 154 0.06 19.76 24.71
N ASN A 155 0.71 20.13 23.60
CA ASN A 155 0.91 21.51 23.14
C ASN A 155 0.25 21.83 21.78
N VAL A 156 -0.64 20.97 21.28
CA VAL A 156 -1.33 21.16 19.99
C VAL A 156 -2.39 22.27 20.12
N GLY A 157 -2.12 23.47 19.57
CA GLY A 157 -3.06 24.60 19.76
C GLY A 157 -2.82 25.93 19.03
N ASN A 158 -1.82 26.07 18.15
CA ASN A 158 -1.63 27.30 17.38
C ASN A 158 -1.03 26.98 16.01
N MET A 159 -1.84 26.88 14.95
CA MET A 159 -1.34 26.89 13.57
C MET A 159 -2.25 27.69 12.64
N GLN A 160 -1.68 28.78 12.14
CA GLN A 160 -1.90 29.29 10.79
C GLN A 160 -0.73 28.76 9.96
N ASP A 161 -0.99 28.31 8.73
CA ASP A 161 -0.01 27.95 7.69
C ASP A 161 0.56 26.52 7.69
N TYR A 162 -0.26 25.57 7.22
CA TYR A 162 0.20 24.27 6.71
C TYR A 162 0.78 24.42 5.28
N GLN A 163 2.00 23.95 5.05
CA GLN A 163 2.58 23.76 3.70
C GLN A 163 3.14 22.34 3.55
N GLY A 164 2.32 21.38 3.08
CA GLY A 164 2.75 19.98 3.15
C GLY A 164 2.21 18.95 2.15
N ASP A 165 1.64 19.31 1.00
CA ASP A 165 1.16 18.28 0.04
C ASP A 165 2.30 17.70 -0.81
N ARG A 166 3.00 16.66 -0.31
CA ARG A 166 4.05 15.92 -1.05
C ARG A 166 3.52 15.16 -2.29
N TYR A 167 2.21 14.94 -2.43
CA TYR A 167 1.66 14.02 -3.44
C TYR A 167 0.82 14.68 -4.54
N TYR A 168 0.45 15.95 -4.43
CA TYR A 168 -0.31 16.68 -5.46
C TYR A 168 0.47 17.89 -5.99
N HIS A 169 1.24 17.68 -7.07
CA HIS A 169 2.01 18.76 -7.71
C HIS A 169 1.14 19.76 -8.51
N ASN A 170 -0.15 19.47 -8.75
CA ASN A 170 -1.02 20.42 -9.46
C ASN A 170 -1.47 21.56 -8.52
N LYS A 171 -0.93 22.75 -8.78
CA LYS A 171 -1.19 24.00 -8.04
C LYS A 171 -2.69 24.32 -7.91
N SER A 172 -3.52 23.94 -8.88
CA SER A 172 -4.97 24.23 -8.83
C SER A 172 -5.76 23.36 -7.83
N ASN A 173 -5.25 22.19 -7.44
CA ASN A 173 -5.85 21.35 -6.38
C ASN A 173 -5.26 21.66 -5.00
N ARG A 174 -4.02 22.18 -4.95
CA ARG A 174 -3.39 22.65 -3.70
C ARG A 174 -4.20 23.78 -3.06
N ASP A 175 -4.57 24.79 -3.84
CA ASP A 175 -5.30 25.96 -3.31
C ASP A 175 -6.71 25.63 -2.77
N ALA A 176 -7.29 24.48 -3.16
CA ALA A 176 -8.61 24.03 -2.71
C ALA A 176 -8.58 23.12 -1.46
N LEU A 177 -7.50 22.37 -1.22
CA LEU A 177 -7.30 21.52 -0.03
C LEU A 177 -6.59 22.26 1.12
N GLN A 178 -5.76 23.26 0.79
CA GLN A 178 -4.82 23.87 1.72
C GLN A 178 -5.43 24.87 2.73
N ASN A 179 -6.63 25.43 2.45
CA ASN A 179 -7.18 26.50 3.28
C ASN A 179 -8.14 26.05 4.41
N SER A 180 -8.36 24.74 4.61
CA SER A 180 -9.21 24.22 5.69
C SER A 180 -9.00 22.72 5.98
N TYR A 181 -7.77 22.19 5.88
CA TYR A 181 -7.53 20.84 6.37
C TYR A 181 -7.76 20.81 7.89
N GLY A 182 -8.44 19.77 8.37
CA GLY A 182 -9.03 19.78 9.71
C GLY A 182 -8.02 20.11 10.81
N THR A 183 -8.50 20.78 11.84
CA THR A 183 -7.73 21.23 13.00
C THR A 183 -7.82 20.24 14.15
N VAL A 184 -6.74 20.17 14.94
CA VAL A 184 -6.66 19.44 16.20
C VAL A 184 -6.76 20.44 17.36
N SER A 185 -7.50 20.10 18.41
CA SER A 185 -7.65 20.95 19.60
C SER A 185 -7.81 20.12 20.86
N THR A 186 -7.53 20.70 22.02
CA THR A 186 -7.68 20.03 23.31
C THR A 186 -9.02 20.37 23.96
N THR A 187 -9.74 19.36 24.44
CA THR A 187 -10.98 19.54 25.20
C THR A 187 -10.67 19.97 26.63
N SER A 188 -11.68 20.49 27.35
CA SER A 188 -11.54 20.80 28.78
C SER A 188 -11.20 19.58 29.65
N ALA A 189 -11.43 18.36 29.16
CA ALA A 189 -11.08 17.11 29.82
C ALA A 189 -9.65 16.63 29.50
N GLY A 190 -8.89 17.38 28.70
CA GLY A 190 -7.51 17.07 28.32
C GLY A 190 -7.37 16.09 27.15
N SER A 191 -8.48 15.54 26.62
CA SER A 191 -8.44 14.73 25.40
C SER A 191 -8.42 15.60 24.14
N LEU A 192 -7.82 15.10 23.06
CA LEU A 192 -7.84 15.78 21.77
C LEU A 192 -9.19 15.62 21.04
N THR A 193 -9.53 16.61 20.23
CA THR A 193 -10.66 16.61 19.30
C THR A 193 -10.23 17.11 17.93
N TYR A 194 -10.99 16.76 16.91
CA TYR A 194 -10.66 16.96 15.51
C TYR A 194 -11.85 17.58 14.79
N THR A 195 -11.62 18.62 14.01
CA THR A 195 -12.61 19.06 13.02
C THR A 195 -12.56 18.17 11.78
N GLN A 196 -13.54 18.31 10.89
CA GLN A 196 -13.61 17.46 9.70
C GLN A 196 -12.48 17.81 8.73
N PRO A 197 -11.82 16.82 8.09
CA PRO A 197 -10.70 17.08 7.18
C PRO A 197 -11.11 17.77 5.88
N MET A 198 -12.40 17.73 5.54
CA MET A 198 -12.98 18.36 4.35
C MET A 198 -14.51 18.52 4.48
N ASP A 199 -15.11 19.27 3.56
CA ASP A 199 -16.56 19.38 3.45
C ASP A 199 -17.23 18.07 2.99
N LYS A 200 -18.48 17.84 3.41
CA LYS A 200 -19.23 16.62 3.09
C LYS A 200 -19.53 16.47 1.59
N GLN A 201 -19.75 17.57 0.86
CA GLN A 201 -20.00 17.52 -0.59
C GLN A 201 -18.72 17.17 -1.34
N GLN A 202 -17.58 17.73 -0.92
CA GLN A 202 -16.27 17.36 -1.44
C GLN A 202 -15.98 15.87 -1.20
N ALA A 203 -16.19 15.39 0.02
CA ALA A 203 -16.01 13.97 0.36
C ALA A 203 -16.93 13.06 -0.48
N ALA A 204 -18.19 13.44 -0.65
CA ALA A 204 -19.14 12.68 -1.47
C ALA A 204 -18.70 12.64 -2.94
N LYS A 205 -18.23 13.76 -3.48
CA LYS A 205 -17.71 13.84 -4.85
C LYS A 205 -16.54 12.88 -5.03
N ILE A 206 -15.52 12.99 -4.18
CA ILE A 206 -14.34 12.11 -4.17
C ILE A 206 -14.81 10.65 -4.12
N LEU A 207 -15.49 10.23 -3.07
CA LEU A 207 -15.85 8.82 -2.90
C LEU A 207 -16.72 8.29 -4.05
N SER A 208 -17.58 9.13 -4.62
CA SER A 208 -18.39 8.74 -5.78
C SER A 208 -17.57 8.57 -7.06
N GLU A 209 -16.49 9.32 -7.27
CA GLU A 209 -15.64 9.16 -8.46
C GLU A 209 -14.91 7.81 -8.46
N TYR A 210 -14.57 7.30 -7.27
CA TYR A 210 -13.66 6.17 -7.11
C TYR A 210 -14.29 4.89 -6.58
N SER A 211 -15.50 4.96 -6.01
CA SER A 211 -16.16 3.80 -5.42
C SER A 211 -17.63 3.64 -5.83
N THR A 212 -17.97 2.39 -6.13
CA THR A 212 -19.31 1.88 -6.45
C THR A 212 -20.20 1.73 -5.21
N ASP A 213 -19.62 1.54 -4.03
CA ASP A 213 -20.33 1.34 -2.76
C ASP A 213 -20.13 2.49 -1.76
N SER A 214 -19.67 3.64 -2.25
CA SER A 214 -19.50 4.87 -1.46
C SER A 214 -20.77 5.33 -0.73
N HIS A 215 -21.95 4.98 -1.25
CA HIS A 215 -23.25 5.25 -0.62
C HIS A 215 -23.47 4.45 0.68
N LEU A 216 -22.71 3.38 0.93
CA LEU A 216 -22.75 2.59 2.17
C LEU A 216 -21.91 3.21 3.31
N VAL A 217 -21.05 4.20 3.00
CA VAL A 217 -20.24 4.89 4.01
C VAL A 217 -21.16 5.73 4.89
N SER A 218 -21.13 5.50 6.20
CA SER A 218 -21.95 6.27 7.13
C SER A 218 -21.56 7.74 7.14
N ASP A 219 -22.54 8.63 7.37
CA ASP A 219 -22.32 10.08 7.34
C ASP A 219 -21.27 10.58 8.33
N TRP A 220 -21.10 9.89 9.46
CA TRP A 220 -20.07 10.21 10.46
C TRP A 220 -18.65 9.85 10.00
N ALA A 221 -18.50 8.95 9.02
CA ALA A 221 -17.23 8.47 8.50
C ALA A 221 -16.86 9.06 7.13
N LYS A 222 -17.81 9.70 6.43
CA LYS A 222 -17.70 10.05 5.01
C LYS A 222 -16.49 10.93 4.66
N THR A 223 -16.28 11.99 5.42
CA THR A 223 -15.14 12.92 5.27
C THR A 223 -13.80 12.24 5.56
N TYR A 224 -13.72 11.47 6.65
CA TYR A 224 -12.53 10.74 7.05
C TYR A 224 -12.17 9.61 6.07
N MET A 225 -13.18 8.90 5.56
CA MET A 225 -13.00 7.87 4.52
C MET A 225 -12.46 8.49 3.24
N ALA A 226 -13.00 9.64 2.81
CA ALA A 226 -12.46 10.37 1.67
C ALA A 226 -11.01 10.79 1.90
N ASP A 227 -10.69 11.28 3.10
CA ASP A 227 -9.35 11.72 3.48
C ASP A 227 -8.30 10.59 3.42
N VAL A 228 -8.50 9.46 4.11
CA VAL A 228 -7.53 8.36 4.05
C VAL A 228 -7.45 7.72 2.67
N TYR A 229 -8.53 7.81 1.90
CA TYR A 229 -8.56 7.35 0.52
C TYR A 229 -7.72 8.26 -0.38
N THR A 230 -7.92 9.59 -0.33
CA THR A 230 -7.13 10.55 -1.14
C THR A 230 -5.64 10.48 -0.87
N HIS A 231 -5.25 10.12 0.35
CA HIS A 231 -3.86 9.97 0.75
C HIS A 231 -3.26 8.59 0.45
N GLY A 232 -4.03 7.68 -0.15
CA GLY A 232 -3.56 6.33 -0.47
C GLY A 232 -3.34 5.45 0.77
N ILE A 233 -3.78 5.89 1.94
CA ILE A 233 -3.61 5.18 3.21
C ILE A 233 -4.52 3.96 3.23
N LEU A 234 -5.80 4.16 2.93
CA LEU A 234 -6.80 3.11 2.82
C LEU A 234 -7.25 3.01 1.36
N LEU A 235 -6.93 1.88 0.73
CA LEU A 235 -7.57 1.47 -0.51
C LEU A 235 -8.84 0.67 -0.22
N GLY A 236 -9.72 0.62 -1.23
CA GLY A 236 -10.88 -0.25 -1.25
C GLY A 236 -10.55 -1.74 -1.24
N ALA A 237 -11.58 -2.58 -1.15
CA ALA A 237 -11.49 -4.04 -1.14
C ALA A 237 -11.23 -4.66 -2.54
N GLY A 238 -10.94 -3.84 -3.55
CA GLY A 238 -10.86 -4.25 -4.96
C GLY A 238 -12.12 -3.87 -5.76
N ASP A 239 -12.05 -3.99 -7.09
CA ASP A 239 -13.18 -3.78 -8.03
C ASP A 239 -13.97 -2.46 -7.84
N GLY A 240 -13.27 -1.40 -7.46
CA GLY A 240 -13.88 -0.10 -7.19
C GLY A 240 -14.86 -0.13 -6.01
N ARG A 241 -14.66 -0.99 -5.00
CA ARG A 241 -15.44 -1.03 -3.75
C ARG A 241 -14.60 -0.62 -2.56
N LEU A 242 -15.14 0.17 -1.64
CA LEU A 242 -14.54 0.49 -0.35
C LEU A 242 -14.87 -0.55 0.71
N ASP A 243 -16.04 -1.16 0.60
CA ASP A 243 -16.63 -2.11 1.55
C ASP A 243 -16.66 -1.58 3.00
N PRO A 244 -17.29 -0.43 3.27
CA PRO A 244 -17.12 0.30 4.53
C PRO A 244 -17.60 -0.46 5.77
N LYS A 245 -18.51 -1.43 5.61
CA LYS A 245 -19.13 -2.18 6.70
C LYS A 245 -18.42 -3.49 7.04
N SER A 246 -17.51 -3.98 6.21
CA SER A 246 -16.81 -5.22 6.51
C SER A 246 -15.74 -5.02 7.58
N TYR A 247 -15.43 -6.11 8.27
CA TYR A 247 -14.41 -6.14 9.30
C TYR A 247 -13.00 -6.17 8.68
N LEU A 248 -12.08 -5.42 9.28
CA LEU A 248 -10.70 -5.35 8.85
C LEU A 248 -9.93 -6.56 9.38
N THR A 249 -9.14 -7.24 8.53
CA THR A 249 -8.23 -8.30 9.01
C THR A 249 -7.02 -7.71 9.72
N ARG A 250 -6.33 -8.50 10.53
CA ARG A 250 -5.09 -8.09 11.21
C ARG A 250 -4.00 -7.68 10.22
N GLU A 251 -3.81 -8.42 9.12
CA GLU A 251 -2.83 -8.04 8.08
C GLU A 251 -3.20 -6.72 7.38
N GLN A 252 -4.48 -6.50 7.09
CA GLN A 252 -4.93 -5.24 6.51
C GLN A 252 -4.66 -4.07 7.48
N ALA A 253 -4.96 -4.24 8.76
CA ALA A 253 -4.73 -3.23 9.79
C ALA A 253 -3.26 -2.80 9.89
N VAL A 254 -2.33 -3.76 9.90
CA VAL A 254 -0.89 -3.48 9.91
C VAL A 254 -0.46 -2.69 8.67
N ILE A 255 -1.00 -3.04 7.50
CA ILE A 255 -0.71 -2.34 6.25
C ILE A 255 -1.23 -0.91 6.27
N LEU A 256 -2.42 -0.67 6.80
CA LEU A 256 -2.96 0.70 6.89
C LEU A 256 -2.11 1.59 7.81
N SER A 257 -1.63 1.04 8.95
CA SER A 257 -0.68 1.75 9.84
C SER A 257 0.65 2.05 9.15
N LEU A 258 1.22 1.08 8.43
CA LEU A 258 2.45 1.27 7.65
C LEU A 258 2.26 2.31 6.55
N ASN A 259 1.14 2.27 5.83
CA ASN A 259 0.81 3.23 4.79
C ASN A 259 0.78 4.66 5.37
N LEU A 260 0.07 4.87 6.47
CA LEU A 260 0.02 6.18 7.12
C LEU A 260 1.42 6.68 7.52
N LEU A 261 2.25 5.82 8.10
CA LEU A 261 3.61 6.19 8.48
C LEU A 261 4.49 6.47 7.25
N THR A 262 4.32 5.70 6.17
CA THR A 262 5.00 5.95 4.88
C THR A 262 4.58 7.30 4.30
N TYR A 263 3.32 7.70 4.44
CA TYR A 263 2.82 9.00 3.97
C TYR A 263 3.54 10.15 4.70
N CYS A 264 3.64 10.03 6.02
CA CYS A 264 4.14 11.10 6.88
C CYS A 264 5.68 11.13 6.93
N ASN A 265 6.34 9.96 6.99
CA ASN A 265 7.79 9.82 7.18
C ASN A 265 8.42 8.67 6.36
N ASP A 266 8.32 8.78 5.04
CA ASP A 266 8.95 7.84 4.08
C ASP A 266 10.45 7.56 4.33
N PRO A 267 11.32 8.55 4.67
CA PRO A 267 12.73 8.27 4.92
C PRO A 267 12.97 7.29 6.08
N GLN A 268 12.23 7.43 7.19
CA GLN A 268 12.36 6.55 8.34
C GLN A 268 11.91 5.12 8.00
N ILE A 269 10.82 4.99 7.24
CA ILE A 269 10.33 3.70 6.75
C ILE A 269 11.38 3.05 5.84
N ARG A 270 11.91 3.78 4.85
CA ARG A 270 12.97 3.26 3.96
C ARG A 270 14.20 2.78 4.71
N ALA A 271 14.61 3.50 5.76
CA ALA A 271 15.73 3.11 6.61
C ALA A 271 15.49 1.78 7.35
N ALA A 272 14.24 1.47 7.69
CA ALA A 272 13.83 0.21 8.32
C ALA A 272 13.77 -1.00 7.34
N GLY A 273 14.46 -0.93 6.19
CA GLY A 273 14.49 -1.98 5.17
C GLY A 273 13.35 -1.91 4.16
N ALA A 274 12.53 -0.87 4.26
CA ALA A 274 11.23 -0.78 3.60
C ALA A 274 11.32 -0.13 2.21
N LYS A 275 12.33 -0.54 1.42
CA LYS A 275 12.78 0.16 0.19
C LYS A 275 11.76 0.17 -0.94
N LYS A 276 10.77 -0.72 -0.89
CA LYS A 276 9.80 -0.98 -1.98
C LYS A 276 8.39 -0.44 -1.71
N PHE A 277 8.13 0.16 -0.54
CA PHE A 277 6.77 0.55 -0.17
C PHE A 277 6.39 1.92 -0.70
N ILE A 278 5.24 1.93 -1.33
CA ILE A 278 4.74 3.10 -2.03
C ILE A 278 3.27 3.12 -1.75
N LEU A 279 2.80 4.31 -1.40
CA LEU A 279 1.39 4.52 -1.24
C LEU A 279 0.71 4.42 -2.59
N PRO A 280 -0.31 3.56 -2.69
CA PRO A 280 -1.10 3.49 -3.90
C PRO A 280 -1.92 4.77 -4.03
N MET A 281 -1.94 5.35 -5.23
CA MET A 281 -2.83 6.43 -5.58
C MET A 281 -4.24 5.88 -5.82
N PRO A 282 -5.29 6.61 -5.39
CA PRO A 282 -6.64 6.41 -5.89
C PRO A 282 -6.69 6.32 -7.41
N THR A 283 -7.08 5.16 -7.94
CA THR A 283 -7.30 4.98 -9.38
C THR A 283 -8.73 5.33 -9.74
N VAL A 284 -8.93 6.31 -10.62
CA VAL A 284 -10.23 6.70 -11.16
C VAL A 284 -10.82 5.55 -11.97
N SER A 285 -11.62 4.67 -11.36
CA SER A 285 -12.60 3.86 -12.09
C SER A 285 -13.58 3.18 -11.16
N ARG A 286 -14.88 3.34 -11.47
CA ARG A 286 -15.94 2.48 -10.94
C ARG A 286 -15.95 1.13 -11.65
N GLY A 287 -16.27 0.06 -10.92
CA GLY A 287 -16.49 -1.27 -11.48
C GLY A 287 -15.26 -2.18 -11.45
N THR A 288 -15.42 -3.41 -11.93
CA THR A 288 -14.33 -4.40 -12.00
C THR A 288 -13.25 -3.96 -12.99
N LYS A 289 -12.04 -4.56 -12.89
CA LYS A 289 -10.96 -4.40 -13.90
C LYS A 289 -11.50 -4.54 -15.33
N ASN A 290 -12.37 -5.53 -15.55
CA ASN A 290 -12.94 -5.86 -16.85
C ASN A 290 -13.95 -4.80 -17.32
N GLU A 291 -14.86 -4.37 -16.44
CA GLU A 291 -15.79 -3.28 -16.74
C GLU A 291 -15.03 -2.01 -17.13
N ARG A 292 -13.92 -1.72 -16.44
CA ARG A 292 -13.05 -0.60 -16.74
C ARG A 292 -12.40 -0.71 -18.13
N PHE A 293 -11.90 -1.88 -18.52
CA PHE A 293 -11.12 -2.00 -19.76
C PHE A 293 -11.97 -2.23 -21.00
N PHE A 294 -13.09 -2.93 -20.83
CA PHE A 294 -13.91 -3.44 -21.93
C PHE A 294 -15.34 -2.87 -21.94
N GLY A 295 -15.77 -2.19 -20.88
CA GLY A 295 -17.19 -1.84 -20.68
C GLY A 295 -18.08 -3.06 -20.45
N ASP A 296 -17.47 -4.17 -20.02
CA ASP A 296 -18.12 -5.44 -19.77
C ASP A 296 -17.37 -6.20 -18.67
N SER A 297 -18.03 -6.38 -17.52
CA SER A 297 -17.50 -7.05 -16.34
C SER A 297 -16.99 -8.48 -16.54
N VAL A 298 -17.46 -9.23 -17.54
CA VAL A 298 -17.02 -10.61 -17.80
C VAL A 298 -15.99 -10.73 -18.92
N LYS A 299 -15.81 -9.67 -19.70
CA LYS A 299 -14.88 -9.67 -20.83
C LYS A 299 -13.44 -9.52 -20.35
N THR A 300 -12.53 -10.30 -20.93
CA THR A 300 -11.10 -10.31 -20.55
C THR A 300 -10.16 -9.98 -21.71
N VAL A 301 -10.67 -9.98 -22.95
CA VAL A 301 -9.92 -9.70 -24.18
C VAL A 301 -10.83 -9.07 -25.24
N PHE A 302 -10.27 -8.20 -26.08
CA PHE A 302 -10.91 -7.78 -27.33
C PHE A 302 -10.87 -8.91 -28.37
N ALA A 303 -11.98 -9.16 -29.07
CA ALA A 303 -12.10 -10.25 -30.05
C ALA A 303 -11.39 -9.94 -31.38
N SER A 304 -11.17 -8.66 -31.70
CA SER A 304 -10.50 -8.23 -32.92
C SER A 304 -9.88 -6.84 -32.78
N ILE A 305 -8.96 -6.51 -33.68
CA ILE A 305 -8.36 -5.16 -33.75
C ILE A 305 -9.41 -4.07 -34.00
N ASN A 306 -10.47 -4.37 -34.75
CA ASN A 306 -11.58 -3.45 -35.00
C ASN A 306 -12.39 -3.16 -33.73
N GLU A 307 -12.39 -4.11 -32.79
CA GLU A 307 -13.02 -3.94 -31.49
C GLU A 307 -12.14 -3.14 -30.52
N ALA A 308 -10.82 -3.40 -30.55
CA ALA A 308 -9.87 -2.74 -29.66
C ALA A 308 -9.59 -1.28 -30.04
N ASN A 309 -9.38 -0.99 -31.33
CA ASN A 309 -8.94 0.33 -31.80
C ASN A 309 -9.80 1.51 -31.32
N PRO A 310 -11.15 1.45 -31.28
CA PRO A 310 -11.99 2.55 -30.77
C PRO A 310 -11.83 2.87 -29.28
N ILE A 311 -11.22 1.96 -28.51
CA ILE A 311 -10.96 2.12 -27.06
C ILE A 311 -9.50 2.56 -26.81
N MET A 312 -8.66 2.62 -27.85
CA MET A 312 -7.28 3.07 -27.76
C MET A 312 -7.18 4.58 -27.98
N THR A 313 -6.21 5.20 -27.32
CA THR A 313 -5.86 6.61 -27.50
C THR A 313 -4.35 6.80 -27.48
N ASN A 314 -3.88 7.81 -28.19
CA ASN A 314 -2.48 8.22 -28.15
C ASN A 314 -2.27 9.21 -27.01
N ILE A 315 -1.21 9.00 -26.24
CA ILE A 315 -0.72 9.93 -25.23
C ILE A 315 0.72 10.31 -25.55
N ASN A 316 1.11 11.52 -25.15
CA ASN A 316 2.50 11.97 -25.20
C ASN A 316 3.03 12.10 -23.78
N VAL A 317 4.20 11.52 -23.53
CA VAL A 317 4.84 11.52 -22.22
C VAL A 317 6.28 12.01 -22.31
N ASN A 318 6.71 12.75 -21.31
CA ASN A 318 8.11 13.19 -21.21
C ASN A 318 8.96 12.05 -20.65
N ILE A 319 10.15 11.88 -21.21
CA ILE A 319 11.12 10.86 -20.80
C ILE A 319 12.51 11.45 -20.72
N TRP A 320 13.39 10.78 -19.97
CA TRP A 320 14.82 10.99 -20.10
C TRP A 320 15.37 10.04 -21.17
N ASN A 321 16.30 10.51 -21.99
CA ASN A 321 17.09 9.69 -22.91
C ASN A 321 18.58 9.92 -22.61
N LEU A 322 19.47 9.06 -23.09
CA LEU A 322 20.92 9.30 -23.03
C LEU A 322 21.47 9.65 -24.41
N THR A 323 22.33 10.65 -24.45
CA THR A 323 23.20 10.87 -25.61
C THR A 323 24.22 9.74 -25.74
N ALA A 324 24.94 9.69 -26.88
CA ALA A 324 26.06 8.76 -27.05
C ALA A 324 27.17 8.93 -25.99
N SER A 325 27.29 10.11 -25.38
CA SER A 325 28.24 10.37 -24.28
C SER A 325 27.68 10.02 -22.88
N GLY A 326 26.47 9.48 -22.79
CA GLY A 326 25.83 9.12 -21.53
C GLY A 326 25.17 10.29 -20.79
N MET A 327 25.04 11.46 -21.43
CA MET A 327 24.38 12.62 -20.83
C MET A 327 22.86 12.48 -20.92
N LYS A 328 22.16 12.74 -19.82
CA LYS A 328 20.70 12.72 -19.77
C LYS A 328 20.10 13.94 -20.47
N THR A 329 19.16 13.70 -21.37
CA THR A 329 18.43 14.74 -22.11
C THR A 329 16.94 14.46 -22.09
N THR A 330 16.12 15.51 -22.04
CA THR A 330 14.66 15.38 -22.16
C THR A 330 14.26 14.98 -23.59
N SER A 331 13.28 14.11 -23.70
CA SER A 331 12.61 13.76 -24.95
C SER A 331 11.13 13.49 -24.70
N THR A 332 10.38 13.21 -25.76
CA THR A 332 8.95 12.87 -25.70
C THR A 332 8.72 11.56 -26.44
N LEU A 333 7.87 10.72 -25.87
CA LEU A 333 7.42 9.45 -26.46
C LEU A 333 5.91 9.50 -26.67
N THR A 334 5.45 8.99 -27.82
CA THR A 334 4.03 8.73 -28.06
C THR A 334 3.73 7.26 -27.78
N LEU A 335 2.75 7.00 -26.92
CA LEU A 335 2.25 5.66 -26.61
C LEU A 335 0.78 5.55 -26.99
N THR A 336 0.39 4.40 -27.53
CA THR A 336 -1.01 4.03 -27.69
C THR A 336 -1.42 3.16 -26.52
N VAL A 337 -2.47 3.57 -25.78
CA VAL A 337 -2.95 2.90 -24.56
C VAL A 337 -4.47 2.86 -24.53
N ASN A 338 -5.06 2.07 -23.63
CA ASN A 338 -6.50 2.11 -23.38
C ASN A 338 -6.91 3.49 -22.83
N LYS A 339 -7.97 4.09 -23.39
CA LYS A 339 -8.45 5.42 -22.97
C LYS A 339 -8.78 5.50 -21.48
N ASN A 340 -9.19 4.40 -20.87
CA ASN A 340 -9.56 4.32 -19.45
C ASN A 340 -8.35 4.20 -18.49
N VAL A 341 -7.13 4.10 -19.03
CA VAL A 341 -5.87 4.12 -18.26
C VAL A 341 -4.93 5.25 -18.69
N ALA A 342 -5.26 5.98 -19.75
CA ALA A 342 -4.43 7.04 -20.33
C ALA A 342 -3.95 8.07 -19.29
N GLU A 343 -4.84 8.55 -18.43
CA GLU A 343 -4.48 9.51 -17.38
C GLU A 343 -3.51 8.91 -16.35
N ASN A 344 -3.67 7.63 -16.00
CA ASN A 344 -2.74 6.95 -15.08
C ASN A 344 -1.38 6.78 -15.74
N VAL A 345 -1.31 6.40 -17.01
CA VAL A 345 -0.03 6.27 -17.72
C VAL A 345 0.68 7.62 -17.84
N ILE A 346 -0.04 8.71 -18.14
CA ILE A 346 0.56 10.06 -18.15
C ILE A 346 1.17 10.39 -16.78
N LYS A 347 0.47 10.10 -15.69
CA LYS A 347 0.95 10.33 -14.32
C LYS A 347 2.14 9.43 -13.95
N ILE A 348 2.11 8.15 -14.33
CA ILE A 348 3.25 7.22 -14.14
C ILE A 348 4.50 7.79 -14.80
N PHE A 349 4.44 8.16 -16.08
CA PHE A 349 5.61 8.69 -16.77
C PHE A 349 6.05 10.06 -16.24
N ALA A 350 5.12 10.89 -15.76
CA ALA A 350 5.48 12.12 -15.05
C ALA A 350 6.25 11.84 -13.76
N ASP A 351 5.84 10.82 -12.97
CA ASP A 351 6.56 10.40 -11.77
C ASP A 351 7.96 9.86 -12.10
N ILE A 352 8.09 9.05 -13.16
CA ILE A 352 9.40 8.57 -13.65
C ILE A 352 10.29 9.74 -14.09
N TYR A 353 9.73 10.69 -14.83
CA TYR A 353 10.46 11.85 -15.35
C TYR A 353 10.94 12.79 -14.25
N ASN A 354 10.14 13.01 -13.21
CA ASN A 354 10.47 13.87 -12.08
C ASN A 354 11.23 13.13 -10.95
N GLY A 355 11.36 11.81 -11.06
CA GLY A 355 12.09 10.97 -10.12
C GLY A 355 13.57 11.32 -10.02
N GLN A 356 14.18 10.98 -8.88
CA GLN A 356 15.60 11.27 -8.59
C GLN A 356 16.54 10.56 -9.57
N GLU A 357 16.19 9.33 -9.95
CA GLU A 357 16.99 8.51 -10.87
C GLU A 357 16.97 9.09 -12.28
N LYS A 358 15.97 9.91 -12.66
CA LYS A 358 15.81 10.42 -14.03
C LYS A 358 16.06 9.29 -15.04
N PHE A 359 15.32 8.20 -14.85
CA PHE A 359 15.60 6.92 -15.49
C PHE A 359 15.48 7.05 -17.01
N PRO A 360 16.52 6.67 -17.78
CA PRO A 360 16.49 6.83 -19.23
C PRO A 360 15.66 5.74 -19.91
N ILE A 361 14.82 6.14 -20.86
CA ILE A 361 13.97 5.26 -21.65
C ILE A 361 14.44 5.34 -23.11
N LYS A 362 15.08 4.26 -23.57
CA LYS A 362 15.58 4.08 -24.94
C LYS A 362 14.50 3.56 -25.87
N SER A 363 13.65 2.68 -25.37
CA SER A 363 12.52 2.12 -26.11
C SER A 363 11.40 1.76 -25.14
N CYS A 364 10.17 1.93 -25.59
CA CYS A 364 9.01 1.55 -24.80
C CYS A 364 7.86 1.17 -25.75
N SER A 365 7.16 0.09 -25.40
CA SER A 365 6.06 -0.45 -26.18
C SER A 365 4.80 -0.58 -25.31
N ALA A 366 3.63 -0.34 -25.88
CA ALA A 366 2.35 -0.39 -25.17
C ALA A 366 1.32 -1.23 -25.94
N TYR A 367 0.23 -0.63 -26.43
CA TYR A 367 -0.76 -1.34 -27.23
C TYR A 367 -0.15 -1.96 -28.49
N SER A 368 -0.35 -3.26 -28.65
CA SER A 368 0.06 -4.03 -29.83
C SER A 368 -0.86 -5.23 -29.97
N PHE A 369 -1.94 -5.05 -30.75
CA PHE A 369 -2.93 -6.09 -30.95
C PHE A 369 -2.34 -7.27 -31.74
N ARG A 370 -2.44 -8.46 -31.15
CA ARG A 370 -2.01 -9.76 -31.70
C ARG A 370 -2.99 -10.85 -31.29
N SER A 371 -2.87 -12.05 -31.85
CA SER A 371 -3.65 -13.19 -31.38
C SER A 371 -3.28 -13.55 -29.93
N GLY A 372 -4.26 -14.08 -29.18
CA GLY A 372 -4.06 -14.51 -27.79
C GLY A 372 -4.59 -13.53 -26.74
N LYS A 373 -4.14 -13.72 -25.49
CA LYS A 373 -4.68 -13.03 -24.29
C LYS A 373 -3.72 -12.01 -23.68
N SER A 374 -2.79 -11.47 -24.48
CA SER A 374 -1.81 -10.52 -23.97
C SER A 374 -2.47 -9.23 -23.48
N GLU A 375 -2.03 -8.69 -22.34
CA GLU A 375 -2.47 -7.38 -21.86
C GLU A 375 -2.08 -6.22 -22.82
N HIS A 376 -1.09 -6.42 -23.69
CA HIS A 376 -0.79 -5.47 -24.77
C HIS A 376 -1.93 -5.39 -25.81
N ASN A 377 -2.72 -6.45 -25.98
CA ASN A 377 -3.92 -6.41 -26.83
C ASN A 377 -4.98 -5.48 -26.24
N ASN A 378 -4.93 -5.25 -24.93
CA ASN A 378 -5.91 -4.47 -24.19
C ASN A 378 -5.46 -3.02 -23.98
N GLY A 379 -4.22 -2.68 -24.36
CA GLY A 379 -3.63 -1.37 -24.09
C GLY A 379 -3.37 -1.12 -22.59
N THR A 380 -3.21 -2.20 -21.82
CA THR A 380 -3.01 -2.18 -20.35
C THR A 380 -1.67 -2.80 -19.92
N ALA A 381 -0.74 -2.92 -20.86
CA ALA A 381 0.63 -3.33 -20.61
C ALA A 381 1.62 -2.34 -21.23
N ILE A 382 2.77 -2.18 -20.59
CA ILE A 382 3.88 -1.35 -21.02
C ILE A 382 5.18 -2.12 -20.81
N ASP A 383 5.97 -2.24 -21.87
CA ASP A 383 7.33 -2.76 -21.81
C ASP A 383 8.34 -1.61 -21.91
N ILE A 384 9.36 -1.58 -21.05
CA ILE A 384 10.39 -0.54 -21.04
C ILE A 384 11.77 -1.16 -21.24
N ASN A 385 12.54 -0.60 -22.19
CA ASN A 385 13.91 -0.97 -22.51
C ASN A 385 14.09 -2.50 -22.61
N PRO A 386 13.36 -3.18 -23.52
CA PRO A 386 13.27 -4.65 -23.56
C PRO A 386 14.62 -5.35 -23.76
N GLU A 387 15.57 -4.69 -24.43
CA GLU A 387 16.91 -5.25 -24.64
C GLU A 387 17.71 -5.32 -23.32
N GLU A 388 17.56 -4.32 -22.47
CA GLU A 388 18.26 -4.18 -21.19
C GLU A 388 17.45 -4.66 -19.97
N ASN A 389 16.26 -5.22 -20.21
CA ASN A 389 15.36 -5.79 -19.22
C ASN A 389 14.72 -7.07 -19.76
N TYR A 390 15.52 -8.12 -19.88
CA TYR A 390 15.10 -9.37 -20.53
C TYR A 390 13.83 -10.04 -19.94
N PHE A 391 13.24 -10.95 -20.72
CA PHE A 391 12.37 -11.98 -20.19
C PHE A 391 13.17 -13.28 -20.10
N VAL A 392 13.27 -13.83 -18.90
CA VAL A 392 13.99 -15.07 -18.62
C VAL A 392 13.09 -16.10 -17.96
N GLU A 393 13.06 -17.31 -18.52
CA GLU A 393 12.34 -18.44 -17.92
C GLU A 393 13.08 -18.95 -16.67
N TRP A 394 12.37 -19.62 -15.74
CA TRP A 394 13.02 -20.19 -14.55
C TRP A 394 14.10 -21.23 -14.86
N GLY A 395 14.03 -21.85 -16.04
CA GLY A 395 15.07 -22.74 -16.58
C GLY A 395 16.32 -22.01 -17.12
N GLY A 396 16.36 -20.67 -17.07
CA GLY A 396 17.46 -19.83 -17.53
C GLY A 396 17.43 -19.47 -19.02
N ALA A 397 16.42 -19.92 -19.77
CA ALA A 397 16.27 -19.56 -21.18
C ALA A 397 15.80 -18.12 -21.33
N ILE A 398 16.57 -17.30 -22.06
CA ILE A 398 16.19 -15.92 -22.40
C ILE A 398 15.21 -15.97 -23.59
N LYS A 399 14.07 -15.32 -23.44
CA LYS A 399 12.98 -15.29 -24.44
C LYS A 399 12.88 -13.97 -25.19
N ALA A 400 13.29 -12.88 -24.55
CA ALA A 400 13.39 -11.55 -25.13
C ALA A 400 14.45 -10.74 -24.41
N GLY A 401 15.10 -9.82 -25.12
CA GLY A 401 16.21 -9.01 -24.61
C GLY A 401 17.51 -9.81 -24.43
N SER A 402 18.51 -9.18 -23.81
CA SER A 402 19.83 -9.80 -23.60
C SER A 402 20.32 -9.79 -22.17
N LEU A 403 19.88 -8.85 -21.33
CA LEU A 403 20.37 -8.73 -19.96
C LEU A 403 19.36 -8.05 -19.02
N TRP A 404 19.64 -8.15 -17.71
CA TRP A 404 19.11 -7.26 -16.69
C TRP A 404 20.22 -7.01 -15.66
N LYS A 405 20.79 -5.80 -15.65
CA LYS A 405 21.93 -5.42 -14.78
C LYS A 405 21.75 -4.05 -14.14
N PRO A 406 20.76 -3.87 -13.24
CA PRO A 406 20.57 -2.59 -12.55
C PRO A 406 21.85 -2.13 -11.83
N GLY A 407 22.12 -0.82 -11.87
CA GLY A 407 23.34 -0.23 -11.30
C GLY A 407 24.58 -0.30 -12.21
N GLU A 408 24.66 -1.29 -13.11
CA GLU A 408 25.73 -1.37 -14.13
C GLU A 408 25.28 -0.82 -15.48
N ASN A 409 24.09 -1.22 -15.94
CA ASN A 409 23.50 -0.73 -17.18
C ASN A 409 22.45 0.35 -16.86
N PRO A 410 22.59 1.58 -17.39
CA PRO A 410 21.71 2.68 -17.04
C PRO A 410 20.26 2.51 -17.55
N TYR A 411 20.01 1.56 -18.46
CA TYR A 411 18.68 1.23 -18.98
C TYR A 411 18.04 0.02 -18.30
N SER A 412 18.75 -0.67 -17.41
CA SER A 412 18.20 -1.78 -16.62
C SER A 412 17.46 -1.25 -15.39
N ILE A 413 16.19 -1.64 -15.26
CA ILE A 413 15.24 -1.19 -14.25
C ILE A 413 15.61 -1.79 -12.89
N PRO A 414 15.99 -0.96 -11.88
CA PRO A 414 16.17 -1.44 -10.52
C PRO A 414 14.83 -1.88 -9.93
N SER A 415 14.82 -3.00 -9.21
CA SER A 415 13.61 -3.56 -8.61
C SER A 415 12.95 -2.66 -7.56
N ASP A 416 13.71 -1.73 -6.99
CA ASP A 416 13.23 -0.72 -6.06
C ASP A 416 13.27 0.70 -6.66
N GLY A 417 13.56 0.85 -7.95
CA GLY A 417 13.82 2.15 -8.61
C GLY A 417 12.58 2.94 -9.02
N ASP A 418 12.76 4.17 -9.49
CA ASP A 418 11.69 5.13 -9.83
C ASP A 418 10.64 4.57 -10.79
N VAL A 419 11.06 3.73 -11.74
CA VAL A 419 10.15 3.08 -12.70
C VAL A 419 9.17 2.15 -12.00
N VAL A 420 9.69 1.12 -11.31
CA VAL A 420 8.86 0.17 -10.55
C VAL A 420 8.00 0.92 -9.56
N ARG A 421 8.56 1.96 -8.94
CA ARG A 421 7.82 2.75 -7.97
C ARG A 421 6.64 3.50 -8.57
N ALA A 422 6.84 4.17 -9.69
CA ALA A 422 5.78 4.89 -10.37
C ALA A 422 4.66 3.95 -10.81
N PHE A 423 4.96 2.78 -11.39
CA PHE A 423 3.92 1.82 -11.79
C PHE A 423 3.12 1.28 -10.60
N ASN A 424 3.79 0.80 -9.55
CA ASN A 424 3.15 0.27 -8.34
C ASN A 424 2.23 1.30 -7.68
N ARG A 425 2.61 2.59 -7.70
CA ARG A 425 1.77 3.68 -7.19
C ARG A 425 0.40 3.73 -7.85
N TYR A 426 0.28 3.41 -9.13
CA TYR A 426 -1.01 3.49 -9.85
C TYR A 426 -1.68 2.13 -10.03
N GLY A 427 -1.30 1.14 -9.22
CA GLY A 427 -1.88 -0.20 -9.24
C GLY A 427 -1.40 -1.08 -10.39
N TRP A 428 -0.37 -0.66 -11.13
CA TRP A 428 0.29 -1.52 -12.10
C TRP A 428 1.33 -2.38 -11.40
N HIS A 429 1.49 -3.61 -11.87
CA HIS A 429 2.45 -4.54 -11.31
C HIS A 429 3.62 -4.71 -12.27
N TRP A 430 4.80 -4.97 -11.72
CA TRP A 430 5.98 -5.38 -12.47
C TRP A 430 6.07 -6.90 -12.50
N SER A 431 6.33 -7.52 -13.66
CA SER A 431 6.21 -8.99 -13.82
C SER A 431 7.02 -9.83 -12.83
N PRO A 432 8.27 -9.49 -12.45
CA PRO A 432 9.00 -10.20 -11.40
C PRO A 432 8.24 -10.28 -10.06
N ASP A 433 7.40 -9.29 -9.76
CA ASP A 433 6.57 -9.24 -8.54
C ASP A 433 5.23 -9.99 -8.73
N MET A 434 4.87 -10.36 -9.96
CA MET A 434 3.66 -11.15 -10.27
C MET A 434 3.86 -12.66 -10.12
N LEU A 435 5.10 -13.12 -9.96
CA LEU A 435 5.46 -14.54 -9.76
C LEU A 435 4.89 -15.47 -10.84
N TRP A 436 5.03 -15.09 -12.11
CA TRP A 436 4.57 -15.93 -13.22
C TRP A 436 5.22 -17.31 -13.19
N SER A 437 4.44 -18.33 -13.53
CA SER A 437 4.88 -19.73 -13.45
C SER A 437 5.99 -20.08 -14.45
N ASN A 438 6.15 -19.29 -15.51
CA ASN A 438 7.08 -19.55 -16.61
C ASN A 438 8.39 -18.75 -16.50
N GLY A 439 8.46 -17.66 -15.75
CA GLY A 439 9.68 -16.85 -15.62
C GLY A 439 9.45 -15.46 -15.07
N ALA A 440 10.47 -14.60 -15.20
CA ALA A 440 10.45 -13.20 -14.80
C ALA A 440 10.68 -12.30 -16.02
N ASP A 441 9.72 -11.42 -16.30
CA ASP A 441 9.76 -10.49 -17.43
C ASP A 441 10.12 -9.07 -16.98
N TYR A 442 11.41 -8.74 -16.95
CA TYR A 442 11.90 -7.52 -16.31
C TYR A 442 11.52 -6.23 -17.05
N MET A 443 11.08 -6.30 -18.32
CA MET A 443 10.60 -5.13 -19.05
C MET A 443 9.13 -4.81 -18.77
N HIS A 444 8.36 -5.78 -18.26
CA HIS A 444 6.90 -5.79 -18.37
C HIS A 444 6.18 -5.22 -17.15
N PHE A 445 5.25 -4.30 -17.42
CA PHE A 445 4.31 -3.75 -16.44
C PHE A 445 2.88 -3.90 -16.93
N SER A 446 1.96 -4.34 -16.08
CA SER A 446 0.54 -4.52 -16.46
C SER A 446 -0.43 -4.37 -15.30
N LEU A 447 -1.71 -4.14 -15.62
CA LEU A 447 -2.75 -3.82 -14.63
C LEU A 447 -3.48 -5.01 -14.03
N GLY A 448 -3.31 -6.22 -14.53
CA GLY A 448 -3.75 -7.32 -13.69
C GLY A 448 -3.07 -8.63 -13.93
N GLY A 449 -1.75 -8.55 -13.98
CA GLY A 449 -0.95 -9.38 -13.10
C GLY A 449 -0.74 -10.81 -13.55
N THR A 450 -1.56 -11.35 -14.46
CA THR A 450 -1.50 -12.75 -14.92
C THR A 450 -2.28 -12.92 -16.23
#